data_AF-A0A8J7KNE2-F1
#
_entry.id   AF-A0A8J7KNE2-F1
#
_cell.length_a   1.000
_cell.length_b   1.000
_cell.length_c   1.000
_cell.angle_alpha   90.00
_cell.angle_beta   90.00
_cell.angle_gamma   90.00
#
_symmetry.space_group_name_H-M   'P 1'
#
loop_
_entity.id
_entity.type
_entity.pdbx_description
1 polymer ?
#
loop_
_entity_poly.entity_id
_entity_poly.type
_entity_poly.pdbx_seq_one_letter_code
_entity_poly.pdbx_strand_id
1 'polypeptide(L)'
;MANIKSAIKRIQIAERNRLHNKSYKSAVRTLMKRYLTAVDAYAANPTPEAMAEVQRTMSAAYSKIDKAVKRGVLHPNNGARKKSRLAKVLKSKEAAAS
;
A
#
# COMPACT_ATOMS: atom_id res chain seq x y z
N MET A 1 -33.18 -5.41 8.01
CA MET A 1 -33.74 -4.73 6.82
C MET A 1 -33.98 -3.27 7.19
N ALA A 2 -33.61 -2.33 6.34
CA ALA A 2 -33.92 -0.91 6.59
C ALA A 2 -35.26 -0.59 5.92
N ASN A 3 -36.23 -0.11 6.70
CA ASN A 3 -37.58 0.16 6.20
C ASN A 3 -37.77 1.64 5.82
N ILE A 4 -36.89 2.53 6.32
CA ILE A 4 -36.91 3.95 6.03
C ILE A 4 -36.12 4.22 4.74
N LYS A 5 -36.70 4.98 3.80
CA LYS A 5 -36.09 5.32 2.48
C LYS A 5 -34.67 5.88 2.61
N SER A 6 -34.44 6.76 3.59
CA SER A 6 -33.11 7.33 3.86
C SER A 6 -32.10 6.26 4.26
N ALA A 7 -32.50 5.30 5.10
CA ALA A 7 -31.64 4.21 5.56
C ALA A 7 -31.29 3.24 4.42
N ILE A 8 -32.24 2.88 3.55
CA ILE A 8 -31.99 2.06 2.35
C ILE A 8 -30.94 2.73 1.45
N LYS A 9 -31.11 4.04 1.20
CA LYS A 9 -30.14 4.82 0.41
C LYS A 9 -28.75 4.84 1.05
N ARG A 10 -28.66 4.99 2.37
CA ARG A 10 -27.37 4.98 3.08
C ARG A 10 -26.67 3.62 2.99
N ILE A 11 -27.40 2.51 3.07
CA ILE A 11 -26.86 1.15 2.88
C ILE A 11 -26.26 0.99 1.48
N GLN A 12 -26.99 1.39 0.44
CA GLN A 12 -26.51 1.30 -0.95
C GLN A 12 -25.23 2.15 -1.17
N ILE A 13 -25.20 3.36 -0.61
CA ILE A 13 -24.01 4.23 -0.69
C ILE A 13 -22.82 3.61 0.06
N ALA A 14 -23.07 3.06 1.25
CA ALA A 14 -22.03 2.42 2.06
C ALA A 14 -21.42 1.21 1.34
N GLU A 15 -22.24 0.36 0.73
CA GLU A 15 -21.76 -0.80 -0.04
C GLU A 15 -20.89 -0.39 -1.24
N ARG A 16 -21.35 0.60 -2.03
CA ARG A 16 -20.57 1.13 -3.16
C ARG A 16 -19.21 1.65 -2.71
N ASN A 17 -19.19 2.46 -1.66
CA ASN A 17 -17.97 3.03 -1.10
C ASN A 17 -17.07 1.95 -0.49
N ARG A 18 -17.66 0.93 0.14
CA ARG A 18 -16.93 -0.23 0.70
C ARG A 18 -16.18 -0.98 -0.39
N LEU A 19 -16.82 -1.28 -1.51
CA LEU A 19 -16.20 -2.00 -2.64
C LEU A 19 -15.05 -1.19 -3.25
N HIS A 20 -15.26 0.12 -3.47
CA HIS A 20 -14.21 1.01 -3.95
C HIS A 20 -13.02 1.07 -2.97
N ASN A 21 -13.30 1.27 -1.68
CA ASN A 21 -12.23 1.34 -0.67
C ASN A 21 -11.50 0.01 -0.50
N LYS A 22 -12.19 -1.12 -0.65
CA LYS A 22 -11.62 -2.46 -0.59
C LYS A 22 -10.58 -2.66 -1.70
N SER A 23 -10.86 -2.24 -2.94
CA SER A 23 -9.93 -2.43 -4.07
C SER A 23 -8.63 -1.63 -3.90
N TYR A 24 -8.71 -0.40 -3.40
CA TYR A 24 -7.52 0.40 -3.10
C TYR A 24 -6.72 -0.17 -1.93
N LYS A 25 -7.39 -0.57 -0.84
CA LYS A 25 -6.74 -1.17 0.34
C LYS A 25 -6.05 -2.48 -0.02
N SER A 26 -6.69 -3.34 -0.80
CA SER A 26 -6.09 -4.61 -1.24
C SER A 26 -4.89 -4.38 -2.15
N ALA A 27 -5.00 -3.48 -3.13
CA ALA A 27 -3.89 -3.15 -4.03
C ALA A 27 -2.66 -2.61 -3.29
N VAL A 28 -2.86 -1.69 -2.34
CA VAL A 28 -1.76 -1.20 -1.48
C VAL A 28 -1.13 -2.35 -0.70
N ARG A 29 -1.94 -3.23 -0.10
CA ARG A 29 -1.43 -4.38 0.66
C ARG A 29 -0.61 -5.33 -0.21
N THR A 30 -1.07 -5.61 -1.43
CA THR A 30 -0.36 -6.48 -2.38
C THR A 30 0.98 -5.87 -2.80
N LEU A 31 1.00 -4.58 -3.15
CA LEU A 31 2.25 -3.90 -3.55
C LEU A 31 3.25 -3.82 -2.39
N MET A 32 2.78 -3.57 -1.16
CA MET A 32 3.65 -3.60 0.02
C MET A 32 4.23 -5.00 0.24
N LYS A 33 3.46 -6.08 0.04
CA LYS A 33 3.99 -7.45 0.14
C LYS A 33 5.05 -7.72 -0.92
N ARG A 34 4.80 -7.34 -2.17
CA ARG A 34 5.77 -7.48 -3.28
C ARG A 34 7.09 -6.75 -3.01
N TYR A 35 7.01 -5.56 -2.42
CA TYR A 35 8.20 -4.83 -2.01
C TYR A 35 8.98 -5.57 -0.93
N LEU A 36 8.30 -6.09 0.11
CA LEU A 36 8.98 -6.85 1.17
C LEU A 36 9.69 -8.08 0.62
N THR A 37 9.03 -8.84 -0.27
CA THR A 37 9.65 -10.00 -0.92
C THR A 37 10.85 -9.63 -1.78
N ALA A 38 10.79 -8.51 -2.51
CA ALA A 38 11.92 -8.02 -3.31
C ALA A 38 13.10 -7.60 -2.41
N VAL A 39 12.82 -6.95 -1.28
CA VAL A 39 13.86 -6.55 -0.32
C VAL A 39 14.51 -7.77 0.34
N ASP A 40 13.73 -8.78 0.72
CA ASP A 40 14.27 -10.02 1.29
C ASP A 40 15.11 -10.80 0.26
N ALA A 41 14.69 -10.82 -1.01
CA ALA A 41 15.47 -11.41 -2.10
C ALA A 41 16.81 -10.67 -2.34
N TYR A 42 16.78 -9.33 -2.33
CA TYR A 42 17.98 -8.50 -2.41
C TYR A 42 18.94 -8.74 -1.24
N ALA A 43 18.40 -8.87 -0.02
CA ALA A 43 19.22 -9.15 1.16
C ALA A 43 19.90 -10.53 1.12
N ALA A 44 19.28 -11.52 0.45
CA ALA A 44 19.89 -12.84 0.28
C ALA A 44 20.97 -12.84 -0.81
N ASN A 45 20.74 -12.15 -1.92
CA ASN A 45 21.68 -12.05 -3.05
C ASN A 45 21.71 -10.60 -3.57
N PRO A 46 22.68 -9.79 -3.14
CA PRO A 46 22.75 -8.39 -3.54
C PRO A 46 23.26 -8.26 -4.98
N THR A 47 22.33 -8.30 -5.93
CA THR A 47 22.60 -8.07 -7.37
C THR A 47 22.04 -6.73 -7.83
N PRO A 48 22.62 -6.12 -8.88
CA PRO A 48 22.07 -4.89 -9.48
C PRO A 48 20.63 -5.04 -9.96
N GLU A 49 20.26 -6.24 -10.45
CA GLU A 49 18.91 -6.55 -10.92
C GLU A 49 17.90 -6.57 -9.77
N ALA A 50 18.25 -7.18 -8.64
CA ALA A 50 17.40 -7.20 -7.44
C ALA A 50 17.17 -5.77 -6.90
N MET A 51 18.18 -4.90 -6.95
CA MET A 51 18.01 -3.48 -6.62
C MET A 51 17.03 -2.76 -7.54
N ALA A 52 17.11 -3.01 -8.85
CA ALA A 52 16.17 -2.43 -9.80
C ALA A 52 14.73 -2.87 -9.51
N GLU A 53 14.51 -4.14 -9.13
CA GLU A 53 13.20 -4.64 -8.73
C GLU A 53 12.68 -3.97 -7.45
N VAL A 54 13.53 -3.81 -6.43
CA VAL A 54 13.19 -3.09 -5.19
C VAL A 54 12.76 -1.66 -5.50
N GLN A 55 13.50 -0.93 -6.33
CA GLN A 55 13.15 0.45 -6.70
C GLN A 55 11.83 0.53 -7.50
N ARG A 56 11.61 -0.41 -8.42
CA ARG A 56 10.38 -0.50 -9.20
C ARG A 56 9.16 -0.77 -8.32
N THR A 57 9.27 -1.75 -7.42
CA THR A 57 8.18 -2.11 -6.50
C THR A 57 7.92 -1.01 -5.48
N MET A 58 8.97 -0.32 -5.00
CA MET A 58 8.85 0.86 -4.14
C MET A 58 8.06 1.98 -4.83
N SER A 59 8.45 2.33 -6.05
CA SER A 59 7.80 3.38 -6.85
C SER A 59 6.32 3.07 -7.11
N ALA A 60 6.01 1.81 -7.43
CA ALA A 60 4.64 1.36 -7.61
C ALA A 60 3.82 1.45 -6.31
N ALA A 61 4.39 1.05 -5.17
CA ALA A 61 3.73 1.14 -3.87
C ALA A 61 3.46 2.60 -3.48
N TYR A 62 4.42 3.50 -3.68
CA TYR A 62 4.29 4.93 -3.37
C TYR A 62 3.19 5.57 -4.23
N SER A 63 3.23 5.33 -5.54
CA SER A 63 2.21 5.81 -6.47
C SER A 63 0.80 5.37 -6.06
N LYS A 64 0.62 4.11 -5.63
CA LYS A 64 -0.69 3.61 -5.23
C LYS A 64 -1.14 4.16 -3.87
N ILE A 65 -0.22 4.34 -2.92
CA ILE A 65 -0.52 4.97 -1.62
C ILE A 65 -1.01 6.41 -1.85
N ASP A 66 -0.32 7.18 -2.67
CA ASP A 66 -0.66 8.59 -2.90
C ASP A 66 -1.99 8.74 -3.65
N LYS A 67 -2.25 7.86 -4.62
CA LYS A 67 -3.57 7.76 -5.25
C LYS A 67 -4.67 7.39 -4.25
N ALA A 68 -4.40 6.50 -3.29
CA ALA A 68 -5.36 6.14 -2.26
C ALA A 68 -5.64 7.29 -1.28
N VAL A 69 -4.64 8.13 -0.98
CA VAL A 69 -4.81 9.35 -0.18
C VAL A 69 -5.63 10.39 -0.97
N LYS A 70 -5.27 10.67 -2.22
CA LYS A 70 -5.99 11.61 -3.09
C LYS A 70 -7.47 11.23 -3.28
N ARG A 71 -7.77 9.94 -3.31
CA ARG A 71 -9.14 9.41 -3.42
C ARG A 71 -9.88 9.32 -2.07
N GLY A 72 -9.28 9.75 -0.97
CA GLY A 72 -9.89 9.74 0.36
C GLY A 72 -10.04 8.35 0.99
N VAL A 73 -9.41 7.31 0.43
CA VAL A 73 -9.46 5.94 0.96
C VAL A 73 -8.54 5.79 2.19
N LEU A 74 -7.43 6.54 2.20
CA LEU A 74 -6.47 6.60 3.29
C LEU A 74 -6.32 8.04 3.78
N HIS A 75 -6.26 8.22 5.10
CA HIS A 75 -5.89 9.50 5.68
C HIS A 75 -4.43 9.87 5.32
N PRO A 76 -4.09 11.16 5.09
CA PRO A 76 -2.73 11.59 4.77
C PRO A 76 -1.66 11.04 5.72
N ASN A 77 -1.90 11.11 7.04
CA ASN A 77 -0.99 10.57 8.05
C ASN A 77 -0.79 9.05 7.93
N ASN A 78 -1.82 8.30 7.53
CA ASN A 78 -1.68 6.86 7.29
C ASN A 78 -0.81 6.60 6.06
N GLY A 79 -1.02 7.37 4.99
CA GLY A 79 -0.15 7.33 3.79
C GLY A 79 1.30 7.63 4.13
N ALA A 80 1.56 8.70 4.89
CA ALA A 80 2.90 9.08 5.33
C ALA A 80 3.58 7.98 6.17
N ARG A 81 2.87 7.42 7.17
CA ARG A 81 3.39 6.30 7.98
C ARG A 81 3.75 5.09 7.13
N LYS A 82 2.94 4.76 6.12
CA LYS A 82 3.24 3.63 5.22
C LYS A 82 4.48 3.88 4.36
N LYS A 83 4.65 5.09 3.81
CA LYS A 83 5.85 5.46 3.05
C LYS A 83 7.11 5.40 3.91
N SER A 84 7.05 6.02 5.10
CA SER A 84 8.13 5.98 6.09
C SER A 84 8.52 4.54 6.47
N ARG A 85 7.54 3.65 6.67
CA ARG A 85 7.80 2.23 6.96
C ARG A 85 8.56 1.53 5.83
N LEU A 86 8.18 1.75 4.57
CA LEU A 86 8.86 1.12 3.43
C LEU A 86 10.32 1.57 3.33
N ALA A 87 10.57 2.87 3.51
CA ALA A 87 11.94 3.42 3.53
C ALA A 87 12.78 2.83 4.68
N LYS A 88 12.19 2.71 5.88
CA LYS A 88 12.88 2.14 7.05
C LYS A 88 13.29 0.68 6.83
N VAL A 89 12.46 -0.12 6.15
CA VAL A 89 12.75 -1.53 5.88
C VAL A 89 14.00 -1.70 5.02
N LEU A 90 14.14 -0.93 3.94
CA LEU A 90 15.33 -0.97 3.08
C LEU A 90 16.59 -0.61 3.88
N LYS A 91 16.57 0.55 4.55
CA LYS A 91 17.68 1.01 5.36
C LYS A 91 18.08 0.02 6.45
N SER A 92 17.11 -0.64 7.09
CA SER A 92 17.39 -1.63 8.14
C SER A 92 18.09 -2.88 7.62
N LYS A 93 17.82 -3.27 6.37
CA LYS A 93 18.45 -4.44 5.73
C LYS A 93 19.84 -4.12 5.22
N GLU A 94 20.05 -2.93 4.68
CA GLU A 94 21.39 -2.42 4.32
C GLU A 94 22.30 -2.33 5.55
N ALA A 95 21.80 -1.80 6.67
CA ALA A 95 22.56 -1.69 7.92
C ALA A 95 22.88 -3.06 8.57
N ALA A 96 22.09 -4.10 8.30
CA ALA A 96 22.36 -5.46 8.78
C ALA A 96 23.37 -6.22 7.90
N ALA A 97 23.61 -5.74 6.69
CA ALA A 97 24.58 -6.30 5.75
C ALA A 97 25.97 -5.61 5.84
N SER A 98 26.06 -4.51 6.58
CA SER A 98 27.30 -3.76 6.88
C SER A 98 27.90 -4.24 8.19
#